data_AF-A0A3A6Q754-F1
#
_entry.id   AF-A0A3A6Q754-F1
#
_cell.length_a   1.000
_cell.length_b   1.000
_cell.length_c   1.000
_cell.angle_alpha   90.00
_cell.angle_beta   90.00
_cell.angle_gamma   90.00
#
_symmetry.space_group_name_H-M   'P 1'
#
loop_
_entity.id
_entity.type
_entity.pdbx_description
1 polymer ?
#
loop_
_entity_poly.entity_id
_entity_poly.type
_entity_poly.pdbx_seq_one_letter_code
_entity_poly.pdbx_strand_id
1 'polypeptide(L)'
;MPKKTDYSRKTKWKNEPYQGERGVGGNFVHAGDNLLDKHLFVHRLAPGGFDWGPDASDEKASQLAIALLAPLKGVDYAVEHYHLFAENFVRRELTDDTWEIKRQDYRSDEYVEAIDGRDYPENTAPGPEDVPDLEDADLESITYAAEIALAEKYAEVLWQSGNRRENLRRLKAIWSGEEDPASDAVASGTLYRIQGLDIPSNARSTVVKQFDSMGELAAWVCYGRNHSQLAGISDASAKKIRNARPGFVQYFGGTEHIPEHDSREMSLSEMSNTRGDTAQQTFTSTLSEADE
;
A
#
# COMPACT_ATOMS: atom_id res chain seq x y z
N MET A 1 -25.33 -0.99 -3.29
CA MET A 1 -24.09 -1.77 -3.48
C MET A 1 -23.35 -1.79 -2.16
N PRO A 2 -22.79 -2.94 -1.71
CA PRO A 2 -22.10 -2.97 -0.42
C PRO A 2 -20.82 -2.12 -0.51
N LYS A 3 -20.89 -0.90 0.02
CA LYS A 3 -19.72 -0.08 0.31
C LYS A 3 -18.94 -0.79 1.42
N LYS A 4 -17.73 -1.25 1.10
CA LYS A 4 -16.76 -2.00 1.93
C LYS A 4 -16.85 -3.52 1.75
N THR A 5 -15.94 -4.06 0.95
CA THR A 5 -15.45 -5.43 1.10
C THR A 5 -14.69 -5.52 2.42
N ASP A 6 -15.43 -5.94 3.44
CA ASP A 6 -15.04 -6.06 4.85
C ASP A 6 -14.07 -7.23 5.12
N TYR A 7 -13.20 -7.60 4.17
CA TYR A 7 -12.22 -8.67 4.36
C TYR A 7 -10.94 -8.18 5.05
N SER A 8 -10.68 -6.87 5.02
CA SER A 8 -9.62 -6.22 5.80
C SER A 8 -9.98 -6.03 7.27
N ARG A 9 -11.24 -6.23 7.67
CA ARG A 9 -11.59 -6.39 9.10
C ARG A 9 -11.29 -7.80 9.51
N LYS A 10 -10.05 -8.03 9.96
CA LYS A 10 -9.67 -9.02 11.00
C LYS A 10 -10.70 -10.14 11.12
N THR A 11 -10.75 -11.01 10.11
CA THR A 11 -11.94 -11.83 9.87
C THR A 11 -12.29 -12.61 11.14
N LYS A 12 -13.51 -12.42 11.64
CA LYS A 12 -14.11 -13.15 12.77
C LYS A 12 -13.93 -14.67 12.68
N TRP A 13 -13.75 -15.18 11.47
CA TRP A 13 -13.57 -16.59 11.12
C TRP A 13 -12.13 -17.08 11.13
N LYS A 14 -11.14 -16.18 11.29
CA LYS A 14 -9.73 -16.57 11.27
C LYS A 14 -9.45 -17.67 12.29
N ASN A 15 -10.17 -17.65 13.43
CA ASN A 15 -9.96 -18.51 14.59
C ASN A 15 -10.73 -19.83 14.60
N GLU A 16 -11.71 -19.99 13.71
CA GLU A 16 -12.56 -21.19 13.68
C GLU A 16 -11.92 -22.28 12.80
N PRO A 17 -12.19 -23.57 13.08
CA PRO A 17 -11.84 -24.64 12.16
C PRO A 17 -12.66 -24.52 10.87
N TYR A 18 -12.05 -24.87 9.74
CA TYR A 18 -12.78 -25.03 8.49
C TYR A 18 -13.20 -26.48 8.33
N GLN A 19 -14.43 -26.69 7.85
CA GLN A 19 -14.97 -28.02 7.61
C GLN A 19 -15.65 -28.06 6.24
N GLY A 20 -15.43 -29.13 5.48
CA GLY A 20 -16.12 -29.39 4.23
C GLY A 20 -17.05 -30.59 4.36
N GLU A 21 -18.21 -30.51 3.72
CA GLU A 21 -19.18 -31.59 3.61
C GLU A 21 -19.73 -31.64 2.18
N ARG A 22 -19.63 -32.80 1.54
CA ARG A 22 -20.33 -33.09 0.28
C ARG A 22 -21.75 -33.54 0.57
N GLY A 23 -22.73 -32.91 -0.09
CA GLY A 23 -24.13 -33.24 0.05
C GLY A 23 -24.88 -33.28 -1.28
N VAL A 24 -26.10 -33.81 -1.24
CA VAL A 24 -27.00 -33.90 -2.41
C VAL A 24 -27.33 -32.52 -2.99
N GLY A 25 -27.25 -31.46 -2.18
CA GLY A 25 -27.44 -30.06 -2.59
C GLY A 25 -26.17 -29.34 -3.07
N GLY A 26 -25.04 -30.04 -3.17
CA GLY A 26 -23.74 -29.48 -3.49
C GLY A 26 -22.74 -29.59 -2.34
N ASN A 27 -21.56 -29.04 -2.56
CA ASN A 27 -20.46 -29.05 -1.60
C ASN A 27 -20.54 -27.79 -0.72
N PHE A 28 -20.52 -27.98 0.60
CA PHE A 28 -20.59 -26.90 1.58
C PHE A 28 -19.28 -26.83 2.36
N VAL A 29 -18.82 -25.60 2.62
CA VAL A 29 -17.64 -25.35 3.43
C VAL A 29 -18.03 -24.37 4.52
N HIS A 30 -17.67 -24.70 5.75
CA HIS A 30 -18.02 -23.97 6.95
C HIS A 30 -16.76 -23.45 7.64
N ALA A 31 -16.88 -22.31 8.32
CA ALA A 31 -15.91 -21.77 9.26
C ALA A 31 -16.60 -21.63 10.62
N GLY A 32 -16.42 -22.62 11.50
CA GLY A 32 -17.29 -22.83 12.65
C GLY A 32 -18.75 -23.00 12.20
N ASP A 33 -19.69 -22.29 12.82
CA ASP A 33 -21.13 -22.41 12.50
C ASP A 33 -21.56 -21.71 11.19
N ASN A 34 -20.62 -21.13 10.43
CA ASN A 34 -20.95 -20.21 9.33
C ASN A 34 -20.54 -20.78 7.99
N LEU A 35 -21.45 -20.71 7.01
CA LEU A 35 -21.15 -21.10 5.65
C LEU A 35 -20.15 -20.11 5.03
N LEU A 36 -19.10 -20.64 4.43
CA LEU A 36 -18.08 -19.90 3.71
C LEU A 36 -18.68 -19.33 2.42
N ASP A 37 -18.32 -18.08 2.12
CA ASP A 37 -18.83 -17.39 0.94
C ASP A 37 -18.18 -17.94 -0.34
N LYS A 38 -18.97 -18.64 -1.14
CA LYS A 38 -18.57 -19.15 -2.47
C LYS A 38 -18.41 -18.05 -3.52
N HIS A 39 -18.85 -16.83 -3.26
CA HIS A 39 -18.78 -15.69 -4.18
C HIS A 39 -17.67 -14.71 -3.81
N LEU A 40 -16.56 -15.23 -3.28
CA LEU A 40 -15.45 -14.41 -2.84
C LEU A 40 -14.98 -13.48 -3.98
N PHE A 41 -15.13 -12.17 -3.77
CA PHE A 41 -14.75 -11.13 -4.74
C PHE A 41 -13.23 -10.91 -4.87
N VAL A 42 -12.42 -11.87 -4.39
CA VAL A 42 -10.96 -11.81 -4.48
C VAL A 42 -10.52 -12.08 -5.91
N HIS A 43 -10.77 -13.31 -6.36
CA HIS A 43 -10.62 -13.73 -7.75
C HIS A 43 -11.71 -14.76 -8.01
N ARG A 44 -12.68 -14.40 -8.86
CA ARG A 44 -13.89 -15.20 -9.04
C ARG A 44 -13.67 -16.19 -10.18
N LEU A 45 -13.27 -17.40 -9.81
CA LEU A 45 -12.96 -18.48 -10.74
C LEU A 45 -14.16 -19.40 -10.98
N ALA A 46 -14.92 -19.74 -9.94
CA ALA A 46 -16.08 -20.62 -10.06
C ALA A 46 -17.33 -19.97 -9.45
N PRO A 47 -18.37 -19.65 -10.26
CA PRO A 47 -19.65 -19.17 -9.72
C PRO A 47 -20.44 -20.29 -9.01
N GLY A 48 -20.10 -21.55 -9.25
CA GLY A 48 -20.90 -22.75 -8.93
C GLY A 48 -20.63 -23.43 -7.59
N GLY A 49 -19.84 -22.84 -6.69
CA GLY A 49 -19.51 -23.44 -5.38
C GLY A 49 -18.09 -24.00 -5.32
N PHE A 50 -17.81 -24.73 -4.24
CA PHE A 50 -16.50 -25.31 -3.98
C PHE A 50 -16.41 -26.77 -4.45
N ASP A 51 -15.20 -27.24 -4.65
CA ASP A 51 -14.92 -28.65 -4.88
C ASP A 51 -13.50 -28.97 -4.39
N TRP A 52 -13.27 -30.24 -4.08
CA TRP A 52 -12.01 -30.72 -3.50
C TRP A 52 -11.79 -32.19 -3.85
N GLY A 53 -10.58 -32.68 -3.57
CA GLY A 53 -10.18 -34.04 -3.93
C GLY A 53 -9.63 -34.13 -5.36
N PRO A 54 -9.15 -35.32 -5.76
CA PRO A 54 -8.35 -35.50 -6.96
C PRO A 54 -9.12 -35.20 -8.26
N ASP A 55 -10.45 -35.31 -8.23
CA ASP A 55 -11.33 -35.11 -9.39
C ASP A 55 -12.00 -33.73 -9.43
N ALA A 56 -11.70 -32.85 -8.47
CA ALA A 56 -12.24 -31.50 -8.46
C ALA A 56 -11.80 -30.73 -9.70
N SER A 57 -12.71 -29.94 -10.28
CA SER A 57 -12.33 -29.02 -11.37
C SER A 57 -11.40 -27.93 -10.86
N ASP A 58 -10.42 -27.52 -11.67
CA ASP A 58 -9.42 -26.50 -11.34
C ASP A 58 -10.05 -25.20 -10.81
N GLU A 59 -11.10 -24.71 -11.46
CA GLU A 59 -11.79 -23.48 -11.07
C GLU A 59 -12.39 -23.56 -9.66
N LYS A 60 -13.05 -24.68 -9.31
CA LYS A 60 -13.70 -24.85 -8.00
C LYS A 60 -12.71 -25.14 -6.88
N ALA A 61 -11.66 -25.91 -7.17
CA ALA A 61 -10.56 -26.14 -6.23
C ALA A 61 -9.82 -24.84 -5.94
N SER A 62 -9.56 -24.05 -6.97
CA SER A 62 -8.96 -22.71 -6.86
C SER A 62 -9.86 -21.75 -6.12
N GLN A 63 -11.18 -21.75 -6.39
CA GLN A 63 -12.12 -20.92 -5.65
C GLN A 63 -12.13 -21.26 -4.15
N LEU A 64 -12.02 -22.54 -3.80
CA LEU A 64 -11.89 -22.99 -2.41
C LEU A 64 -10.55 -22.55 -1.82
N ALA A 65 -9.45 -22.70 -2.55
CA ALA A 65 -8.13 -22.26 -2.13
C ALA A 65 -8.11 -20.76 -1.76
N ILE A 66 -8.66 -19.91 -2.62
CA ILE A 66 -8.77 -18.47 -2.35
C ILE A 66 -9.62 -18.22 -1.10
N ALA A 67 -10.74 -18.94 -0.95
CA ALA A 67 -11.66 -18.78 0.18
C ALA A 67 -11.04 -19.18 1.53
N LEU A 68 -10.13 -20.16 1.53
CA LEU A 68 -9.37 -20.57 2.72
C LEU A 68 -8.19 -19.64 3.00
N LEU A 69 -7.43 -19.25 1.97
CA LEU A 69 -6.21 -18.44 2.12
C LEU A 69 -6.49 -16.98 2.48
N ALA A 70 -7.44 -16.33 1.82
CA ALA A 70 -7.65 -14.89 1.97
C ALA A 70 -7.92 -14.46 3.43
N PRO A 71 -8.75 -15.16 4.22
CA PRO A 71 -8.94 -14.85 5.63
C PRO A 71 -7.72 -15.17 6.52
N LEU A 72 -6.90 -16.15 6.13
CA LEU A 72 -5.78 -16.66 6.94
C LEU A 72 -4.49 -15.85 6.74
N LYS A 73 -4.11 -15.63 5.47
CA LYS A 73 -2.82 -15.07 5.04
C LYS A 73 -2.96 -13.68 4.40
N GLY A 74 -4.16 -13.29 3.98
CA GLY A 74 -4.42 -12.02 3.32
C GLY A 74 -4.75 -12.20 1.84
N VAL A 75 -5.38 -11.18 1.25
CA VAL A 75 -5.90 -11.23 -0.13
C VAL A 75 -4.77 -11.30 -1.15
N ASP A 76 -3.73 -10.48 -1.01
CA ASP A 76 -2.61 -10.43 -1.94
C ASP A 76 -1.91 -11.81 -2.02
N TYR A 77 -1.57 -12.40 -0.87
CA TYR A 77 -1.02 -13.76 -0.79
C TYR A 77 -1.96 -14.82 -1.39
N ALA A 78 -3.26 -14.69 -1.16
CA ALA A 78 -4.23 -15.62 -1.73
C ALA A 78 -4.25 -15.54 -3.27
N VAL A 79 -4.25 -14.34 -3.86
CA VAL A 79 -4.20 -14.14 -5.32
C VAL A 79 -2.90 -14.67 -5.91
N GLU A 80 -1.79 -14.50 -5.21
CA GLU A 80 -0.48 -14.95 -5.68
C GLU A 80 -0.34 -16.48 -5.65
N HIS A 81 -0.91 -17.17 -4.64
CA HIS A 81 -0.57 -18.57 -4.37
C HIS A 81 -1.75 -19.55 -4.36
N TYR A 82 -2.98 -19.12 -4.66
CA TYR A 82 -4.13 -20.03 -4.63
C TYR A 82 -3.96 -21.24 -5.56
N HIS A 83 -3.31 -21.08 -6.71
CA HIS A 83 -3.13 -22.15 -7.69
C HIS A 83 -2.28 -23.30 -7.12
N LEU A 84 -1.20 -22.96 -6.40
CA LEU A 84 -0.36 -23.91 -5.67
C LEU A 84 -1.17 -24.63 -4.58
N PHE A 85 -1.95 -23.85 -3.83
CA PHE A 85 -2.73 -24.39 -2.73
C PHE A 85 -3.89 -25.27 -3.21
N ALA A 86 -4.51 -24.91 -4.33
CA ALA A 86 -5.57 -25.70 -4.96
C ALA A 86 -5.04 -27.10 -5.32
N GLU A 87 -3.88 -27.16 -5.97
CA GLU A 87 -3.29 -28.43 -6.39
C GLU A 87 -2.77 -29.26 -5.22
N ASN A 88 -1.99 -28.64 -4.32
CA ASN A 88 -1.27 -29.42 -3.31
C ASN A 88 -2.09 -29.76 -2.08
N PHE A 89 -3.02 -28.89 -1.71
CA PHE A 89 -3.82 -29.09 -0.51
C PHE A 89 -5.24 -29.51 -0.87
N VAL A 90 -5.95 -28.66 -1.62
CA VAL A 90 -7.39 -28.88 -1.89
C VAL A 90 -7.64 -30.16 -2.67
N ARG A 91 -6.80 -30.49 -3.65
CA ARG A 91 -7.00 -31.70 -4.46
C ARG A 91 -6.38 -32.96 -3.85
N ARG A 92 -5.22 -32.85 -3.22
CA ARG A 92 -4.45 -34.02 -2.78
C ARG A 92 -4.69 -34.43 -1.34
N GLU A 93 -5.01 -33.49 -0.45
CA GLU A 93 -5.16 -33.77 0.98
C GLU A 93 -6.64 -33.84 1.40
N LEU A 94 -7.51 -33.04 0.77
CA LEU A 94 -8.95 -33.09 1.02
C LEU A 94 -9.60 -34.17 0.14
N THR A 95 -9.37 -35.46 0.45
CA THR A 95 -9.88 -36.57 -0.39
C THR A 95 -11.24 -37.09 0.05
N ASP A 96 -11.60 -36.90 1.31
CA ASP A 96 -12.81 -37.46 1.89
C ASP A 96 -14.05 -36.57 1.63
N ASP A 97 -15.23 -37.17 1.71
CA ASP A 97 -16.51 -36.46 1.59
C ASP A 97 -16.74 -35.45 2.72
N THR A 98 -16.06 -35.66 3.85
CA THR A 98 -16.01 -34.72 4.97
C THR A 98 -14.58 -34.53 5.43
N TRP A 99 -14.17 -33.28 5.66
CA TRP A 99 -12.85 -32.96 6.18
C TRP A 99 -12.91 -31.83 7.20
N GLU A 100 -11.92 -31.80 8.10
CA GLU A 100 -11.72 -30.69 9.03
C GLU A 100 -10.26 -30.26 8.95
N ILE A 101 -10.07 -28.95 8.81
CA ILE A 101 -8.78 -28.32 8.74
C ILE A 101 -8.40 -27.79 10.13
N LYS A 102 -7.33 -28.36 10.72
CA LYS A 102 -6.77 -27.87 11.98
C LYS A 102 -5.72 -26.81 11.69
N ARG A 103 -5.89 -25.66 12.34
CA ARG A 103 -5.15 -24.40 12.07
C ARG A 103 -3.61 -24.48 12.14
N GLN A 104 -3.06 -25.53 12.76
CA GLN A 104 -1.61 -25.72 12.91
C GLN A 104 -0.94 -26.09 11.58
N ASP A 105 -1.69 -26.66 10.65
CA ASP A 105 -1.14 -27.18 9.39
C ASP A 105 -0.72 -26.05 8.40
N TYR A 106 -1.20 -24.81 8.58
CA TYR A 106 -0.98 -23.66 7.67
C TYR A 106 0.15 -22.71 8.06
N ARG A 107 0.79 -22.96 9.21
CA ARG A 107 1.81 -22.06 9.76
C ARG A 107 3.23 -22.58 9.62
N SER A 108 3.41 -23.78 9.08
CA SER A 108 4.75 -24.33 8.86
C SER A 108 5.34 -23.76 7.58
N ASP A 109 6.43 -23.02 7.68
CA ASP A 109 7.20 -22.55 6.53
C ASP A 109 7.79 -23.73 5.74
N GLU A 110 8.11 -24.85 6.42
CA GLU A 110 8.57 -26.10 5.77
C GLU A 110 7.50 -26.73 4.86
N TYR A 111 6.21 -26.55 5.19
CA TYR A 111 5.12 -27.05 4.35
C TYR A 111 4.98 -26.22 3.07
N VAL A 112 5.20 -24.91 3.15
CA VAL A 112 5.22 -24.02 1.98
C VAL A 112 6.44 -24.30 1.10
N GLU A 113 7.64 -24.45 1.68
CA GLU A 113 8.86 -24.77 0.93
C GLU A 113 8.80 -26.15 0.25
N ALA A 114 8.19 -27.15 0.89
CA ALA A 114 7.99 -28.47 0.28
C ALA A 114 7.05 -28.44 -0.94
N ILE A 115 6.24 -27.38 -1.05
CA ILE A 115 5.32 -27.11 -2.14
C ILE A 115 5.97 -26.27 -3.24
N ASP A 116 7.12 -25.63 -3.10
CA ASP A 116 7.65 -24.78 -4.19
C ASP A 116 8.35 -25.55 -5.35
N GLY A 117 8.54 -26.87 -5.23
CA GLY A 117 9.41 -27.64 -6.14
C GLY A 117 8.77 -28.53 -7.21
N ARG A 118 7.47 -28.43 -7.51
CA ARG A 118 6.79 -29.32 -8.48
C ARG A 118 6.13 -28.55 -9.63
N ASP A 119 5.75 -29.25 -10.70
CA ASP A 119 4.97 -28.65 -11.80
C ASP A 119 3.57 -28.30 -11.29
N TYR A 120 3.18 -27.04 -11.41
CA TYR A 120 1.90 -26.51 -10.92
C TYR A 120 1.09 -25.89 -12.04
N PRO A 121 -0.26 -25.91 -11.94
CA PRO A 121 -1.09 -25.15 -12.87
C PRO A 121 -0.73 -23.66 -12.79
N GLU A 122 -0.64 -23.00 -13.94
CA GLU A 122 -0.29 -21.57 -14.00
C GLU A 122 -1.30 -20.72 -13.21
N ASN A 123 -0.80 -19.62 -12.62
CA ASN A 123 -1.68 -18.65 -11.98
C ASN A 123 -2.54 -17.95 -13.04
N THR A 124 -3.86 -18.06 -12.91
CA THR A 124 -4.84 -17.40 -13.79
C THR A 124 -5.29 -16.02 -13.31
N ALA A 125 -4.67 -15.46 -12.27
CA ALA A 125 -4.92 -14.08 -11.87
C ALA A 125 -4.42 -13.13 -12.97
N PRO A 126 -5.17 -12.06 -13.30
CA PRO A 126 -4.74 -11.10 -14.30
C PRO A 126 -3.43 -10.44 -13.88
N GLY A 127 -2.52 -10.27 -14.83
CA GLY A 127 -1.33 -9.42 -14.69
C GLY A 127 -1.61 -7.95 -15.08
N PRO A 128 -0.62 -7.06 -14.90
CA PRO A 128 -0.70 -5.65 -15.30
C PRO A 128 -1.13 -5.42 -16.77
N GLU A 129 -0.75 -6.33 -17.66
CA GLU A 129 -1.06 -6.29 -19.09
C GLU A 129 -2.49 -6.75 -19.43
N ASP A 130 -3.13 -7.53 -18.55
CA ASP A 130 -4.47 -8.08 -18.75
C ASP A 130 -5.58 -7.12 -18.34
N VAL A 131 -5.24 -6.10 -17.55
CA VAL A 131 -6.19 -5.10 -17.07
C VAL A 131 -6.23 -3.86 -17.99
N PRO A 132 -7.41 -3.24 -18.16
CA PRO A 132 -7.53 -2.02 -18.96
C PRO A 132 -6.71 -0.88 -18.36
N ASP A 133 -6.59 0.22 -19.10
CA ASP A 133 -6.02 1.43 -18.54
C ASP A 133 -6.95 2.03 -17.47
N LEU A 134 -6.36 2.77 -16.52
CA LEU A 134 -7.11 3.29 -15.36
C LEU A 134 -8.30 4.18 -15.77
N GLU A 135 -8.16 4.93 -16.86
CA GLU A 135 -9.21 5.78 -17.43
C GLU A 135 -10.46 4.97 -17.80
N ASP A 136 -10.27 3.77 -18.35
CA ASP A 136 -11.34 2.88 -18.79
C ASP A 136 -11.82 1.89 -17.71
N ALA A 137 -11.05 1.73 -16.63
CA ALA A 137 -11.37 0.80 -15.56
C ALA A 137 -12.63 1.22 -14.77
N ASP A 138 -13.61 0.31 -14.67
CA ASP A 138 -14.74 0.43 -13.75
C ASP A 138 -14.35 -0.04 -12.34
N LEU A 139 -13.78 0.88 -11.58
CA LEU A 139 -13.31 0.64 -10.21
C LEU A 139 -14.43 0.24 -9.23
N GLU A 140 -15.70 0.21 -9.58
CA GLU A 140 -16.74 -0.30 -8.67
C GLU A 140 -17.06 -1.78 -8.88
N SER A 141 -16.72 -2.33 -10.05
CA SER A 141 -17.02 -3.72 -10.39
C SER A 141 -15.81 -4.65 -10.44
N ILE A 142 -14.57 -4.13 -10.47
CA ILE A 142 -13.39 -5.00 -10.57
C ILE A 142 -13.20 -5.91 -9.34
N THR A 143 -12.66 -7.11 -9.57
CA THR A 143 -12.20 -8.04 -8.52
C THR A 143 -10.95 -7.51 -7.81
N TYR A 144 -10.59 -8.09 -6.66
CA TYR A 144 -9.31 -7.72 -6.02
C TYR A 144 -8.09 -8.09 -6.85
N ALA A 145 -8.12 -9.22 -7.56
CA ALA A 145 -7.01 -9.60 -8.42
C ALA A 145 -6.75 -8.54 -9.51
N ALA A 146 -7.82 -8.03 -10.15
CA ALA A 146 -7.71 -6.91 -11.09
C ALA A 146 -7.27 -5.60 -10.41
N GLU A 147 -7.70 -5.36 -9.16
CA GLU A 147 -7.24 -4.21 -8.37
C GLU A 147 -5.74 -4.27 -8.04
N ILE A 148 -5.21 -5.47 -7.74
CA ILE A 148 -3.77 -5.71 -7.51
C ILE A 148 -3.00 -5.46 -8.81
N ALA A 149 -3.44 -6.06 -9.92
CA ALA A 149 -2.82 -5.88 -11.23
C ALA A 149 -2.78 -4.41 -11.67
N LEU A 150 -3.87 -3.66 -11.47
CA LEU A 150 -3.88 -2.21 -11.73
C LEU A 150 -2.89 -1.47 -10.82
N ALA A 151 -2.81 -1.85 -9.54
CA ALA A 151 -1.88 -1.21 -8.62
C ALA A 151 -0.41 -1.48 -8.97
N GLU A 152 -0.10 -2.67 -9.49
CA GLU A 152 1.22 -3.02 -10.02
C GLU A 152 1.52 -2.27 -11.31
N LYS A 153 0.56 -2.22 -12.25
CA LYS A 153 0.66 -1.46 -13.51
C LYS A 153 1.05 0.00 -13.29
N TYR A 154 0.53 0.60 -12.22
CA TYR A 154 0.76 2.00 -11.89
C TYR A 154 1.60 2.21 -10.63
N ALA A 155 2.40 1.23 -10.21
CA ALA A 155 3.14 1.29 -8.93
C ALA A 155 4.07 2.50 -8.77
N GLU A 156 4.59 3.03 -9.88
CA GLU A 156 5.48 4.19 -9.91
C GLU A 156 4.79 5.51 -9.54
N VAL A 157 3.48 5.60 -9.82
CA VAL A 157 2.68 6.83 -9.67
C VAL A 157 1.50 6.65 -8.70
N LEU A 158 1.20 5.42 -8.31
CA LEU A 158 0.13 5.13 -7.36
C LEU A 158 0.59 5.40 -5.93
N TRP A 159 -0.20 6.19 -5.22
CA TRP A 159 -0.04 6.39 -3.79
C TRP A 159 -0.19 5.06 -3.03
N GLN A 160 0.84 4.66 -2.29
CA GLN A 160 0.88 3.34 -1.62
C GLN A 160 0.33 3.36 -0.18
N SER A 161 0.07 4.55 0.38
CA SER A 161 -0.43 4.65 1.75
C SER A 161 -1.96 4.60 1.80
N GLY A 162 -2.52 3.71 2.61
CA GLY A 162 -3.97 3.64 2.83
C GLY A 162 -4.66 2.54 2.01
N ASN A 163 -5.86 2.81 1.53
CA ASN A 163 -6.67 1.83 0.80
C ASN A 163 -6.35 1.88 -0.70
N ARG A 164 -5.95 0.75 -1.28
CA ARG A 164 -5.57 0.62 -2.69
C ARG A 164 -6.66 1.10 -3.66
N ARG A 165 -7.90 0.60 -3.54
CA ARG A 165 -9.03 1.05 -4.35
C ARG A 165 -9.24 2.56 -4.29
N GLU A 166 -9.17 3.14 -3.09
CA GLU A 166 -9.30 4.59 -2.93
C GLU A 166 -8.15 5.36 -3.58
N ASN A 167 -6.93 4.86 -3.47
CA ASN A 167 -5.77 5.46 -4.13
C ASN A 167 -5.87 5.36 -5.65
N LEU A 168 -6.42 4.27 -6.20
CA LEU A 168 -6.72 4.14 -7.63
C LEU A 168 -7.80 5.14 -8.07
N ARG A 169 -8.86 5.34 -7.27
CA ARG A 169 -9.87 6.38 -7.55
C ARG A 169 -9.27 7.77 -7.53
N ARG A 170 -8.44 8.07 -6.52
CA ARG A 170 -7.74 9.34 -6.41
C ARG A 170 -6.83 9.57 -7.61
N LEU A 171 -6.04 8.57 -8.01
CA LEU A 171 -5.18 8.65 -9.19
C LEU A 171 -6.00 8.96 -10.46
N LYS A 172 -7.14 8.27 -10.63
CA LYS A 172 -8.06 8.52 -11.74
C LYS A 172 -8.63 9.95 -11.71
N ALA A 173 -9.01 10.46 -10.54
CA ALA A 173 -9.52 11.82 -10.37
C ALA A 173 -8.46 12.90 -10.66
N ILE A 174 -7.19 12.62 -10.35
CA ILE A 174 -6.08 13.51 -10.70
C ILE A 174 -5.90 13.59 -12.22
N TRP A 175 -5.89 12.43 -12.89
CA TRP A 175 -5.72 12.37 -14.35
C TRP A 175 -6.88 13.01 -15.12
N SER A 176 -8.11 12.93 -14.58
CA SER A 176 -9.26 13.63 -15.15
C SER A 176 -9.34 15.12 -14.80
N GLY A 177 -8.48 15.60 -13.88
CA GLY A 177 -8.49 16.98 -13.37
C GLY A 177 -9.63 17.28 -12.38
N GLU A 178 -10.32 16.27 -11.88
CA GLU A 178 -11.34 16.40 -10.82
C GLU A 178 -10.71 16.69 -9.45
N GLU A 179 -9.49 16.19 -9.21
CA GLU A 179 -8.70 16.42 -8.00
C GLU A 179 -7.36 17.07 -8.37
N ASP A 180 -6.99 18.14 -7.67
CA ASP A 180 -5.70 18.81 -7.83
C ASP A 180 -4.87 18.72 -6.54
N PRO A 181 -3.90 17.79 -6.46
CA PRO A 181 -3.03 17.63 -5.30
C PRO A 181 -2.16 18.85 -5.01
N ALA A 182 -1.96 19.74 -5.99
CA ALA A 182 -1.15 20.94 -5.78
C ALA A 182 -1.82 21.88 -4.77
N SER A 183 -3.16 21.91 -4.74
CA SER A 183 -3.96 22.76 -3.86
C SER A 183 -4.06 22.27 -2.41
N ASP A 184 -3.61 21.04 -2.12
CA ASP A 184 -3.69 20.46 -0.78
C ASP A 184 -2.81 21.22 0.21
N ALA A 185 -3.35 21.50 1.41
CA ALA A 185 -2.56 22.10 2.48
C ALA A 185 -1.48 21.14 3.00
N VAL A 186 -0.28 21.67 3.30
CA VAL A 186 0.81 20.86 3.86
C VAL A 186 0.49 20.46 5.30
N ALA A 187 0.20 19.17 5.50
CA ALA A 187 -0.09 18.61 6.82
C ALA A 187 0.96 17.60 7.27
N SER A 188 1.39 17.67 8.54
CA SER A 188 2.33 16.70 9.13
C SER A 188 1.92 15.25 8.89
N GLY A 189 0.62 14.95 9.02
CA GLY A 189 0.07 13.60 8.79
C GLY A 189 0.26 13.11 7.36
N THR A 190 0.15 13.99 6.36
CA THR A 190 0.41 13.68 4.95
C THR A 190 1.89 13.41 4.72
N LEU A 191 2.78 14.25 5.27
CA LEU A 191 4.22 14.08 5.14
C LEU A 191 4.74 12.77 5.72
N TYR A 192 4.13 12.24 6.79
CA TYR A 192 4.47 10.92 7.33
C TYR A 192 4.14 9.77 6.36
N ARG A 193 3.24 9.99 5.40
CA ARG A 193 2.78 8.98 4.45
C ARG A 193 3.49 9.07 3.10
N ILE A 194 4.24 10.15 2.84
CA ILE A 194 5.08 10.29 1.65
C ILE A 194 6.18 9.24 1.70
N GLN A 195 6.20 8.34 0.72
CA GLN A 195 7.20 7.27 0.63
C GLN A 195 8.62 7.86 0.58
N GLY A 196 9.50 7.35 1.43
CA GLY A 196 10.90 7.80 1.50
C GLY A 196 11.14 9.10 2.28
N LEU A 197 10.09 9.81 2.73
CA LEU A 197 10.24 11.06 3.49
C LEU A 197 10.42 10.83 5.00
N ASP A 198 11.59 10.31 5.38
CA ASP A 198 11.95 10.02 6.78
C ASP A 198 12.69 11.20 7.45
N ILE A 199 12.02 12.34 7.62
CA ILE A 199 12.61 13.52 8.28
C ILE A 199 12.27 13.62 9.77
N PRO A 200 13.16 14.18 10.60
CA PRO A 200 12.88 14.40 12.02
C PRO A 200 11.76 15.43 12.22
N SER A 201 11.11 15.40 13.40
CA SER A 201 9.93 16.22 13.68
C SER A 201 10.16 17.72 13.57
N ASN A 202 11.36 18.20 13.89
CA ASN A 202 11.73 19.61 13.74
C ASN A 202 11.77 20.02 12.26
N ALA A 203 12.45 19.23 11.40
CA ALA A 203 12.48 19.48 9.96
C ALA A 203 11.08 19.40 9.33
N ARG A 204 10.25 18.43 9.76
CA ARG A 204 8.84 18.35 9.34
C ARG A 204 8.05 19.59 9.74
N SER A 205 8.22 20.06 10.97
CA SER A 205 7.55 21.27 11.46
C SER A 205 8.00 22.52 10.69
N THR A 206 9.28 22.58 10.30
CA THR A 206 9.78 23.63 9.39
C THR A 206 9.07 23.55 8.04
N VAL A 207 9.02 22.38 7.40
CA VAL A 207 8.35 22.21 6.10
C VAL A 207 6.87 22.65 6.17
N VAL A 208 6.13 22.21 7.17
CA VAL A 208 4.71 22.59 7.36
C VAL A 208 4.50 24.09 7.55
N LYS A 209 5.50 24.81 8.09
CA LYS A 209 5.42 26.26 8.31
C LYS A 209 5.90 27.11 7.13
N GLN A 210 6.57 26.50 6.15
CA GLN A 210 7.26 27.22 5.08
C GLN A 210 6.57 27.06 3.73
N PHE A 211 5.67 26.10 3.59
CA PHE A 211 4.93 25.83 2.37
C PHE A 211 3.44 25.82 2.70
N ASP A 212 2.67 26.63 1.98
CA ASP A 212 1.23 26.73 2.20
C ASP A 212 0.50 25.59 1.47
N SER A 213 1.09 25.10 0.37
CA SER A 213 0.52 24.07 -0.47
C SER A 213 1.49 22.91 -0.78
N MET A 214 0.92 21.73 -1.03
CA MET A 214 1.66 20.55 -1.47
C MET A 214 2.31 20.78 -2.83
N GLY A 215 1.71 21.62 -3.69
CA GLY A 215 2.29 22.02 -4.98
C GLY A 215 3.62 22.75 -4.81
N GLU A 216 3.67 23.78 -3.98
CA GLU A 216 4.90 24.51 -3.67
C GLU A 216 5.98 23.60 -3.07
N LEU A 217 5.58 22.76 -2.11
CA LEU A 217 6.49 21.81 -1.49
C LEU A 217 7.04 20.83 -2.52
N ALA A 218 6.19 20.20 -3.32
CA ALA A 218 6.60 19.22 -4.32
C ALA A 218 7.49 19.83 -5.40
N ALA A 219 7.18 21.04 -5.85
CA ALA A 219 8.00 21.80 -6.79
C ALA A 219 9.40 22.04 -6.22
N TRP A 220 9.49 22.47 -4.95
CA TRP A 220 10.76 22.64 -4.24
C TRP A 220 11.53 21.31 -4.09
N VAL A 221 10.84 20.21 -3.73
CA VAL A 221 11.48 18.89 -3.59
C VAL A 221 12.02 18.36 -4.92
N CYS A 222 11.25 18.51 -6.00
CA CYS A 222 11.57 17.92 -7.29
C CYS A 222 12.57 18.75 -8.11
N TYR A 223 12.48 20.09 -8.03
CA TYR A 223 13.21 21.00 -8.90
C TYR A 223 14.13 21.97 -8.15
N GLY A 224 14.04 22.05 -6.81
CA GLY A 224 14.86 22.92 -5.98
C GLY A 224 16.34 22.52 -5.97
N ARG A 225 17.23 23.49 -6.12
CA ARG A 225 18.69 23.24 -6.18
C ARG A 225 19.33 23.08 -4.80
N ASN A 226 18.84 23.79 -3.76
CA ASN A 226 19.50 23.91 -2.45
C ASN A 226 18.54 23.72 -1.26
N HIS A 227 18.24 22.47 -0.94
CA HIS A 227 17.28 22.14 0.12
C HIS A 227 17.75 22.48 1.55
N SER A 228 19.06 22.52 1.81
CA SER A 228 19.62 22.85 3.13
C SER A 228 19.67 24.35 3.44
N GLN A 229 19.28 25.21 2.49
CA GLN A 229 19.19 26.66 2.73
C GLN A 229 17.93 27.05 3.53
N LEU A 230 16.96 26.14 3.68
CA LEU A 230 15.78 26.40 4.51
C LEU A 230 16.17 26.32 6.00
N ALA A 231 15.95 27.41 6.73
CA ALA A 231 16.30 27.49 8.15
C ALA A 231 15.61 26.39 8.97
N GLY A 232 16.41 25.58 9.68
CA GLY A 232 15.92 24.45 10.46
C GLY A 232 16.00 23.10 9.73
N ILE A 233 16.43 23.07 8.46
CA ILE A 233 16.73 21.84 7.73
C ILE A 233 18.25 21.61 7.72
N SER A 234 18.69 20.51 8.32
CA SER A 234 20.09 20.06 8.23
C SER A 234 20.41 19.47 6.86
N ASP A 235 21.69 19.41 6.47
CA ASP A 235 22.11 18.75 5.22
C ASP A 235 21.65 17.28 5.14
N ALA A 236 21.63 16.58 6.28
CA ALA A 236 21.10 15.22 6.37
C ALA A 236 19.59 15.18 6.05
N SER A 237 18.81 16.10 6.60
CA SER A 237 17.37 16.20 6.32
C SER A 237 17.12 16.60 4.87
N ALA A 238 17.89 17.54 4.33
CA ALA A 238 17.85 17.97 2.94
C ALA A 238 18.09 16.81 1.96
N LYS A 239 19.06 15.93 2.27
CA LYS A 239 19.31 14.71 1.49
C LYS A 239 18.10 13.77 1.50
N LYS A 240 17.48 13.55 2.67
CA LYS A 240 16.29 12.70 2.78
C LYS A 240 15.10 13.27 2.03
N ILE A 241 14.90 14.58 2.08
CA ILE A 241 13.85 15.28 1.32
C ILE A 241 14.05 15.06 -0.18
N ARG A 242 15.26 15.29 -0.69
CA ARG A 242 15.58 15.05 -2.11
C ARG A 242 15.32 13.61 -2.53
N ASN A 243 15.71 12.66 -1.67
CA ASN A 243 15.50 11.24 -1.93
C ASN A 243 14.02 10.80 -1.87
N ALA A 244 13.15 11.61 -1.27
CA ALA A 244 11.72 11.36 -1.19
C ALA A 244 10.96 11.75 -2.48
N ARG A 245 11.64 12.25 -3.51
CA ARG A 245 11.03 12.62 -4.80
C ARG A 245 10.07 11.56 -5.35
N PRO A 246 10.38 10.24 -5.38
CA PRO A 246 9.42 9.23 -5.84
C PRO A 246 8.10 9.23 -5.05
N GLY A 247 8.15 9.46 -3.74
CA GLY A 247 6.94 9.56 -2.93
C GLY A 247 6.09 10.79 -3.27
N PHE A 248 6.71 11.90 -3.68
CA PHE A 248 5.97 13.05 -4.19
C PHE A 248 5.37 12.77 -5.58
N VAL A 249 6.08 12.08 -6.47
CA VAL A 249 5.52 11.64 -7.76
C VAL A 249 4.28 10.77 -7.55
N GLN A 250 4.32 9.83 -6.59
CA GLN A 250 3.16 9.03 -6.23
C GLN A 250 2.02 9.84 -5.60
N TYR A 251 2.34 10.89 -4.83
CA TYR A 251 1.30 11.77 -4.27
C TYR A 251 0.56 12.54 -5.36
N PHE A 252 1.29 12.96 -6.39
CA PHE A 252 0.76 13.73 -7.51
C PHE A 252 0.25 12.86 -8.66
N GLY A 253 0.39 11.54 -8.59
CA GLY A 253 -0.06 10.66 -9.65
C GLY A 253 0.76 10.76 -10.94
N GLY A 254 1.99 11.29 -10.89
CA GLY A 254 2.82 11.56 -12.06
C GLY A 254 3.68 12.80 -11.87
N THR A 255 4.76 12.92 -12.64
CA THR A 255 5.64 14.11 -12.61
C THR A 255 5.02 15.31 -13.32
N GLU A 256 4.21 15.05 -14.33
CA GLU A 256 3.46 15.98 -15.16
C GLU A 256 2.39 16.75 -14.39
N HIS A 257 1.97 16.21 -13.24
CA HIS A 257 1.02 16.85 -12.33
C HIS A 257 1.69 17.67 -11.23
N ILE A 258 3.03 17.62 -11.12
CA ILE A 258 3.77 18.46 -10.17
C ILE A 258 4.02 19.82 -10.81
N PRO A 259 3.59 20.93 -10.18
CA PRO A 259 3.90 22.27 -10.69
C PRO A 259 5.41 22.47 -10.84
N GLU A 260 5.81 23.14 -11.92
CA GLU A 260 7.20 23.58 -12.04
C GLU A 260 7.53 24.59 -10.93
N HIS A 261 8.75 24.52 -10.42
CA HIS A 261 9.20 25.51 -9.46
C HIS A 261 9.46 26.82 -10.20
N ASP A 262 8.51 27.75 -10.11
CA ASP A 262 8.72 29.11 -10.58
C ASP A 262 9.96 29.68 -9.90
N SER A 263 11.01 29.92 -10.67
CA SER A 263 12.31 30.38 -10.13
C SER A 263 12.22 31.81 -9.55
N ARG A 264 11.01 32.37 -9.47
CA ARG A 264 10.73 33.78 -9.23
C ARG A 264 10.16 34.10 -7.83
N GLU A 265 9.72 33.12 -7.04
CA GLU A 265 9.02 33.40 -5.77
C GLU A 265 9.65 32.80 -4.50
N MET A 266 10.97 32.59 -4.50
CA MET A 266 11.76 32.76 -3.28
C MET A 266 12.89 33.76 -3.55
N SER A 267 12.51 34.99 -3.90
CA SER A 267 13.41 36.12 -3.65
C SER A 267 13.56 36.21 -2.13
N LEU A 268 14.71 35.72 -1.63
CA LEU A 268 15.16 35.67 -0.23
C LEU A 268 15.29 37.05 0.45
N SER A 269 14.47 38.02 0.04
CA SER A 269 14.44 39.40 0.52
C SER A 269 13.69 39.57 1.84
N GLU A 270 12.99 38.55 2.34
CA GLU A 270 12.22 38.62 3.60
C GLU A 270 12.72 37.68 4.71
N MET A 271 13.88 37.02 4.54
CA MET A 271 14.62 36.54 5.71
C MET A 271 15.40 37.70 6.29
N SER A 272 14.77 38.41 7.23
CA SER A 272 15.40 39.40 8.08
C SER A 272 16.77 38.89 8.55
N ASN A 273 17.83 39.57 8.13
CA ASN A 273 19.19 39.43 8.66
C ASN A 273 19.20 39.86 10.13
N THR A 274 18.72 38.99 11.02
CA THR A 274 19.07 39.03 12.44
C THR A 274 19.75 37.71 12.77
N ARG A 275 20.93 37.55 12.15
CA ARG A 275 22.01 36.76 12.72
C ARG A 275 22.48 37.54 13.95
N GLY A 276 21.79 37.34 15.08
CA GLY A 276 22.22 37.87 16.37
C GLY A 276 23.54 37.20 16.74
N ASP A 277 24.64 37.91 16.51
CA ASP A 277 25.95 37.64 17.09
C ASP A 277 25.78 37.46 18.59
N THR A 278 25.73 36.21 19.05
CA THR A 278 25.95 35.90 20.46
C THR A 278 27.41 35.52 20.59
N ALA A 279 28.27 36.54 20.51
CA ALA A 279 29.67 36.43 20.86
C ALA A 279 29.75 35.97 22.32
N GLN A 280 30.38 34.81 22.53
CA GLN A 280 30.76 34.31 23.85
C GLN A 280 31.64 35.38 24.54
N GLN A 281 31.10 36.06 25.55
CA GLN A 281 31.90 36.83 26.48
C GLN A 281 32.46 35.88 27.55
N THR A 282 33.67 35.41 27.29
CA THR A 282 34.52 34.78 28.31
C THR A 282 35.05 35.90 29.21
N PHE A 283 34.61 35.94 30.47
CA PHE A 283 35.20 36.82 31.49
C PHE A 283 36.60 36.33 31.85
N THR A 284 37.63 37.04 31.37
CA THR A 284 39.00 36.94 31.89
C THR A 284 39.18 38.04 32.93
N SER A 285 39.10 37.67 34.21
CA SER A 285 39.65 38.46 35.31
C SER A 285 41.16 38.31 35.30
N THR A 286 41.90 39.42 35.20
CA THR A 286 43.15 39.72 35.93
C THR A 286 43.69 41.11 35.58
N LEU A 287 43.74 41.98 36.61
CA LEU A 287 44.77 43.00 36.95
C LEU A 287 44.99 44.17 35.95
N SER A 288 45.15 45.45 36.33
CA SER A 288 45.46 46.13 37.61
C SER A 288 45.44 47.67 37.39
N GLU A 289 45.39 48.41 38.51
CA GLU A 289 45.92 49.79 38.74
C GLU A 289 45.14 51.05 38.35
N ALA A 290 44.78 51.82 39.39
CA ALA A 290 44.89 53.28 39.62
C ALA A 290 43.98 53.61 40.83
N ASP A 291 44.28 54.40 41.86
CA ASP A 291 45.34 55.34 42.21
C ASP A 291 45.21 55.56 43.74
N GLU A 292 46.34 55.56 44.46
CA GLU A 292 46.77 56.57 45.47
C GLU A 292 48.15 56.23 46.02
#